data_AF-A0A3D5DIC0-F1
#
_entry.id   AF-A0A3D5DIC0-F1
#
_cell.length_a   1.000
_cell.length_b   1.000
_cell.length_c   1.000
_cell.angle_alpha   90.00
_cell.angle_beta   90.00
_cell.angle_gamma   90.00
#
_symmetry.space_group_name_H-M   'P 1'
#
loop_
_entity.id
_entity.type
_entity.pdbx_description
1 polymer ?
#
loop_
_entity_poly.entity_id
_entity_poly.type
_entity_poly.pdbx_seq_one_letter_code
_entity_poly.pdbx_strand_id
1 'polypeptide(L)' 'MTLAARLPRFPWDLLAPYREKAAAHPGGIVDLSVGTPVDPVPPVVRAALSAASDAPGYPTTHGTERLREAA' A
#
# COMPACT_ATOMS: atom_id res chain seq x y z
N MET A 1 27.34 9.86 -16.31
CA MET A 1 26.38 8.86 -15.80
C MET A 1 26.50 8.79 -14.29
N THR A 2 25.40 8.91 -13.55
CA THR A 2 25.39 8.82 -12.08
C THR A 2 25.28 7.36 -11.63
N LEU A 3 25.69 7.07 -10.39
CA LEU A 3 25.52 5.74 -9.80
C LEU A 3 24.05 5.29 -9.76
N ALA A 4 23.14 6.23 -9.49
CA ALA A 4 21.69 5.99 -9.49
C ALA A 4 21.16 5.51 -10.86
N ALA A 5 21.73 5.97 -11.97
CA ALA A 5 21.31 5.55 -13.31
C ALA A 5 21.70 4.10 -13.67
N ARG A 6 22.53 3.44 -12.83
CA ARG A 6 22.95 2.04 -13.00
C ARG A 6 22.13 1.08 -12.14
N LEU A 7 21.31 1.59 -11.23
CA LEU A 7 20.44 0.78 -10.39
C LEU A 7 19.12 0.52 -11.13
N PRO A 8 18.54 -0.68 -11.00
CA PRO A 8 17.22 -0.94 -11.56
C PRO A 8 16.20 0.02 -10.94
N ARG A 9 15.31 0.59 -11.78
CA ARG A 9 14.09 1.23 -11.27
C ARG A 9 13.25 0.18 -10.55
N PHE A 10 12.55 0.60 -9.51
CA PHE A 10 11.71 -0.26 -8.70
C PHE A 10 10.77 -1.09 -9.61
N PRO A 11 10.63 -2.41 -9.39
CA PRO A 11 10.18 -3.34 -10.44
C PRO A 11 8.69 -3.27 -10.82
N TRP A 12 7.88 -2.43 -10.18
CA TRP A 12 6.47 -2.27 -10.49
C TRP A 12 6.27 -1.65 -11.88
N ASP A 13 7.19 -0.77 -12.30
CA ASP A 13 7.20 -0.17 -13.63
C ASP A 13 7.34 -1.23 -14.74
N LEU A 14 7.97 -2.38 -14.44
CA LEU A 14 8.10 -3.48 -15.41
C LEU A 14 6.75 -4.12 -15.75
N LEU A 15 5.72 -3.93 -14.92
CA LEU A 15 4.39 -4.47 -15.15
C LEU A 15 3.50 -3.59 -16.04
N ALA A 16 3.91 -2.33 -16.29
CA ALA A 16 3.12 -1.37 -17.06
C ALA A 16 2.77 -1.87 -18.48
N PRO A 17 3.70 -2.41 -19.29
CA PRO A 17 3.37 -2.89 -20.64
C PRO A 17 2.39 -4.06 -20.64
N TYR A 18 2.46 -4.92 -19.62
CA TYR A 18 1.55 -6.07 -19.49
C TYR A 18 0.15 -5.64 -19.05
N ARG A 19 0.06 -4.66 -18.15
CA ARG A 19 -1.21 -4.01 -17.75
C ARG A 19 -1.88 -3.35 -18.95
N GLU A 20 -1.13 -2.57 -19.75
CA GLU A 20 -1.65 -1.92 -20.96
C GLU A 20 -2.21 -2.92 -21.96
N LYS A 21 -1.47 -3.99 -22.23
CA LYS A 21 -1.92 -5.07 -23.12
C LYS A 21 -3.18 -5.76 -22.60
N ALA A 22 -3.25 -6.06 -21.32
CA ALA A 22 -4.41 -6.71 -20.72
C ALA A 22 -5.64 -5.79 -20.65
N ALA A 23 -5.45 -4.48 -20.46
CA ALA A 23 -6.53 -3.50 -20.49
C ALA A 23 -7.19 -3.35 -21.88
N ALA A 24 -6.47 -3.70 -22.96
CA ALA A 24 -7.03 -3.72 -24.31
C ALA A 24 -8.02 -4.89 -24.55
N HIS A 25 -8.17 -5.81 -23.60
CA HIS A 25 -9.13 -6.91 -23.72
C HIS A 25 -10.59 -6.39 -23.59
N PRO A 26 -11.52 -6.77 -24.48
CA PRO A 26 -12.89 -6.25 -24.47
C PRO A 26 -13.68 -6.49 -23.17
N GLY A 27 -13.38 -7.56 -22.45
CA GLY A 27 -13.99 -7.87 -21.16
C GLY A 27 -13.37 -7.16 -19.96
N GLY A 28 -12.39 -6.28 -20.18
CA GLY A 28 -11.60 -5.65 -19.13
C GLY A 28 -10.48 -6.57 -18.59
N ILE A 29 -9.78 -6.07 -17.58
CA ILE A 29 -8.62 -6.70 -16.94
C ILE A 29 -8.97 -7.22 -15.54
N VAL A 30 -8.46 -8.39 -15.19
CA VAL A 30 -8.33 -8.85 -13.80
C VAL A 30 -6.89 -8.60 -13.37
N ASP A 31 -6.68 -7.57 -12.55
CA ASP A 31 -5.34 -7.15 -12.14
C ASP A 31 -4.91 -7.82 -10.84
N LEU A 32 -4.02 -8.81 -10.94
CA LEU A 32 -3.43 -9.53 -9.81
C LEU A 32 -2.00 -9.07 -9.48
N SER A 33 -1.57 -7.93 -10.04
CA SER A 33 -0.23 -7.38 -9.82
C SER A 33 -0.10 -6.54 -8.55
N VAL A 34 -1.22 -6.13 -7.96
CA VAL A 34 -1.28 -5.23 -6.81
C VAL A 34 -1.67 -6.01 -5.56
N GLY A 35 -0.77 -6.07 -4.57
CA GLY A 35 -1.02 -6.74 -3.28
C GLY A 35 -1.79 -5.88 -2.27
N THR A 36 -2.14 -4.64 -2.63
CA THR A 36 -2.91 -3.74 -1.77
C THR A 36 -4.40 -4.01 -1.92
N PRO A 37 -5.17 -4.16 -0.81
CA PRO A 37 -6.62 -4.29 -0.88
C PRO A 37 -7.25 -3.10 -1.62
N VAL A 38 -8.24 -3.40 -2.47
CA VAL A 38 -8.97 -2.38 -3.27
C VAL A 38 -10.38 -2.11 -2.74
N ASP A 39 -10.84 -2.89 -1.77
CA ASP A 39 -12.15 -2.73 -1.15
C ASP A 39 -12.22 -1.46 -0.29
N PRO A 40 -13.43 -0.92 -0.06
CA PRO A 40 -13.61 0.20 0.86
C PRO A 40 -13.08 -0.11 2.26
N VAL A 41 -12.37 0.86 2.86
CA VAL A 41 -11.84 0.73 4.22
C VAL A 41 -13.02 0.55 5.21
N PRO A 42 -12.99 -0.45 6.11
CA PRO A 42 -14.06 -0.66 7.07
C PRO A 42 -14.35 0.59 7.92
N PRO A 43 -15.63 0.94 8.17
CA PRO A 43 -15.98 2.16 8.90
C PRO A 43 -15.34 2.27 10.29
N VAL A 44 -15.22 1.14 11.01
CA VAL A 44 -14.57 1.08 12.33
C VAL A 44 -13.10 1.52 12.28
N VAL A 45 -12.38 1.14 11.23
CA VAL A 45 -10.97 1.52 11.03
C VAL A 45 -10.88 3.01 10.71
N ARG A 46 -11.75 3.52 9.83
CA ARG A 46 -11.80 4.97 9.51
C ARG A 46 -12.08 5.81 10.75
N ALA A 47 -13.05 5.39 11.56
CA ALA A 47 -13.42 6.09 12.80
C ALA A 47 -12.27 6.07 13.82
N ALA A 48 -11.63 4.92 14.04
CA ALA A 48 -10.50 4.80 14.95
C ALA A 48 -9.31 5.68 14.55
N LEU A 49 -8.94 5.69 13.26
CA LEU A 49 -7.89 6.56 12.74
C LEU A 49 -8.23 8.04 12.90
N SER A 50 -9.48 8.43 12.61
CA SER A 50 -9.92 9.81 12.79
C SER A 50 -9.91 10.25 14.26
N ALA A 51 -10.27 9.38 15.19
CA ALA A 51 -10.28 9.69 16.62
C ALA A 51 -8.86 9.80 17.20
N ALA A 52 -7.90 9.08 16.61
CA ALA A 52 -6.50 9.05 17.04
C ALA A 52 -5.59 10.06 16.31
N SER A 53 -6.14 10.97 15.49
CA SER A 53 -5.33 11.86 14.64
C SER A 53 -4.51 12.89 15.42
N ASP A 54 -4.91 13.22 16.65
CA ASP A 54 -4.20 14.15 17.55
C ASP A 54 -3.38 13.38 18.60
N ALA A 55 -2.41 12.59 18.12
CA ALA A 55 -1.50 11.81 18.96
C ALA A 55 -0.08 12.39 18.88
N PRO A 56 0.28 13.36 19.73
CA PRO A 56 1.60 13.98 19.70
C PRO A 56 2.71 13.07 20.26
N GLY A 57 3.94 13.30 19.81
CA GLY A 57 5.13 12.63 20.32
C GLY A 57 5.53 11.36 19.56
N TYR A 58 6.71 10.82 19.90
CA TYR A 58 7.19 9.58 19.30
C TYR A 58 6.66 8.36 20.08
N PRO A 59 6.09 7.36 19.40
CA PRO A 59 5.73 6.11 20.04
C PRO A 59 6.99 5.32 20.44
N THR A 60 6.82 4.39 21.37
CA THR A 60 7.87 3.41 21.69
C THR A 60 8.15 2.53 20.46
N THR A 61 9.41 2.15 20.26
CA THR A 61 9.83 1.30 19.11
C THR A 61 9.09 -0.04 19.04
N HIS A 62 8.67 -0.55 20.20
CA HIS A 62 7.96 -1.84 20.32
C HIS A 62 6.43 -1.66 20.43
N GLY A 63 5.90 -0.45 20.24
CA GLY A 63 4.48 -0.16 20.31
C GLY A 63 3.92 -0.04 21.74
N THR A 64 2.65 0.38 21.86
CA THR A 64 1.95 0.52 23.14
C THR A 64 1.62 -0.84 23.75
N GLU A 65 1.45 -0.91 25.07
CA GLU A 65 1.04 -2.14 25.75
C GLU A 65 -0.28 -2.69 25.21
N ARG A 66 -1.31 -1.83 25.12
CA ARG A 66 -2.61 -2.16 24.52
C ARG A 66 -2.47 -2.75 23.11
N LEU A 67 -1.55 -2.24 22.28
CA LEU A 67 -1.34 -2.79 20.93
C LEU A 67 -0.75 -4.21 20.98
N ARG A 68 0.20 -4.46 21.88
CA ARG A 68 0.86 -5.76 22.00
C ARG A 68 -0.05 -6.85 22.57
N GLU A 69 -0.99 -6.47 23.44
CA GLU A 69 -1.95 -7.40 24.05
C GLU A 69 -3.17 -7.69 23.16
N ALA A 70 -3.39 -6.90 22.11
CA ALA A 70 -4.53 -7.05 21.21
C ALA A 70 -4.31 -8.02 20.03
N ALA A 71 -3.07 -8.49 19.83
CA ALA A 71 -2.67 -9.43 18.79
C ALA A 71 -2.84 -10.89 19.25
#